data_AF-A0A265Q3G6-F1
#
_entry.id   AF-A0A265Q3G6-F1
#
_cell.length_a   1.000
_cell.length_b   1.000
_cell.length_c   1.000
_cell.angle_alpha   90.00
_cell.angle_beta   90.00
_cell.angle_gamma   90.00
#
_symmetry.space_group_name_H-M   'P 1'
#
loop_
_entity.id
_entity.type
_entity.pdbx_description
1 polymer ?
#
loop_
_entity_poly.entity_id
_entity_poly.type
_entity_poly.pdbx_seq_one_letter_code
_entity_poly.pdbx_strand_id
1 'polypeptide(L)'
;MQKKIIDKELEYEIKNTRVIYDKSIYENGNNALELDMKFDKSLPIAAEINIRTNILDTSMEDIAKFLTDAHKAFINNGCYFKKYELSADNDGILVMVDGVTPEDIESGDLVNLLQKAKDYEDDIVAEKESEKKDYKERITVFIKDNNSKGE
;
A
#
# COMPACT_ATOMS: atom_id res chain seq x y z
N MET A 1 8.76 6.71 -12.95
CA MET A 1 7.71 6.86 -13.98
C MET A 1 6.33 6.86 -13.32
N GLN A 2 6.11 5.99 -12.34
CA GLN A 2 4.90 5.80 -11.54
C GLN A 2 4.53 7.06 -10.75
N LYS A 3 5.49 7.66 -10.04
CA LYS A 3 5.32 8.99 -9.44
C LYS A 3 4.77 10.02 -10.43
N LYS A 4 5.29 10.07 -11.67
CA LYS A 4 4.83 11.03 -12.69
C LYS A 4 3.41 10.73 -13.18
N ILE A 5 2.97 9.47 -13.14
CA ILE A 5 1.60 9.10 -13.50
C ILE A 5 0.66 9.64 -12.42
N ILE A 6 0.97 9.37 -11.15
CA ILE A 6 0.17 9.88 -10.04
C ILE A 6 0.21 11.41 -10.00
N ASP A 7 1.38 12.06 -10.01
CA ASP A 7 1.49 13.53 -9.98
C ASP A 7 0.75 14.24 -11.13
N LYS A 8 0.57 13.57 -12.27
CA LYS A 8 -0.08 14.15 -13.47
C LYS A 8 -1.58 13.91 -13.48
N GLU A 9 -2.02 12.74 -13.03
CA GLU A 9 -3.42 12.34 -13.06
C GLU A 9 -4.15 12.67 -11.77
N LEU A 10 -3.41 12.84 -10.67
CA LEU A 10 -3.93 12.98 -9.33
C LEU A 10 -3.23 14.16 -8.63
N GLU A 11 -4.01 15.05 -8.05
CA GLU A 11 -3.54 16.24 -7.31
C GLU A 11 -3.00 15.88 -5.90
N TYR A 12 -2.37 14.72 -5.77
CA TYR A 12 -1.77 14.25 -4.51
C TYR A 12 -0.28 14.58 -4.43
N GLU A 13 0.17 15.02 -3.25
CA GLU A 13 1.60 15.25 -3.01
C GLU A 13 2.34 13.92 -2.76
N ILE A 14 2.78 13.28 -3.83
CA ILE A 14 3.56 12.04 -3.75
C ILE A 14 5.02 12.35 -3.44
N LYS A 15 5.53 11.75 -2.37
CA LYS A 15 6.95 11.76 -2.01
C LYS A 15 7.73 10.82 -2.94
N ASN A 16 7.30 9.57 -3.07
CA ASN A 16 7.99 8.56 -3.90
C ASN A 16 7.08 7.37 -4.25
N THR A 17 7.49 6.58 -5.24
CA THR A 17 6.89 5.29 -5.58
C THR A 17 8.00 4.25 -5.77
N ARG A 18 7.86 3.05 -5.21
CA ARG A 18 8.80 1.94 -5.37
C ARG A 18 8.10 0.71 -5.90
N VAL A 19 8.65 0.11 -6.95
CA VAL A 19 8.18 -1.17 -7.47
C VAL A 19 8.99 -2.28 -6.79
N ILE A 20 8.29 -3.29 -6.29
CA ILE A 20 8.87 -4.42 -5.56
C ILE A 20 8.57 -5.70 -6.33
N TYR A 21 9.59 -6.52 -6.55
CA TYR A 21 9.46 -7.83 -7.17
C TYR A 21 9.58 -8.92 -6.10
N ASP A 22 8.86 -10.02 -6.33
CA ASP A 22 8.89 -11.17 -5.43
C ASP A 22 10.31 -11.75 -5.34
N LYS A 23 10.73 -12.08 -4.12
CA LYS A 23 12.06 -12.63 -3.84
C LYS A 23 12.36 -13.89 -4.64
N SER A 24 11.36 -14.75 -4.82
CA SER A 24 11.49 -15.97 -5.60
C SER A 24 11.83 -15.73 -7.08
N ILE A 25 11.56 -14.53 -7.62
CA ILE A 25 11.78 -14.24 -9.03
C ILE A 25 13.25 -13.99 -9.32
N TYR A 26 13.95 -13.18 -8.50
CA TYR A 26 15.37 -12.92 -8.71
C TYR A 26 16.27 -14.01 -8.11
N GLU A 27 15.82 -14.78 -7.11
CA GLU A 27 16.61 -15.89 -6.55
C GLU A 27 16.66 -17.12 -7.46
N ASN A 28 15.63 -17.35 -8.28
CA ASN A 28 15.57 -18.50 -9.18
C ASN A 28 16.23 -18.26 -10.55
N GLY A 29 17.11 -17.25 -10.67
CA GLY A 29 17.88 -17.00 -11.89
C GLY A 29 17.05 -16.45 -13.06
N ASN A 30 15.97 -15.72 -12.78
CA ASN A 30 15.26 -15.00 -13.84
C ASN A 30 16.12 -13.82 -14.32
N ASN A 31 16.78 -13.98 -15.47
CA ASN A 31 17.64 -12.97 -16.10
C ASN A 31 16.87 -11.74 -16.60
N ALA A 32 15.55 -11.68 -16.41
CA ALA A 32 14.73 -10.53 -16.78
C ALA A 32 14.89 -9.32 -15.84
N LEU A 33 15.52 -9.49 -14.67
CA LEU A 33 15.77 -8.41 -13.71
C LEU A 33 17.27 -8.12 -13.63
N GLU A 34 17.64 -6.85 -13.79
CA GLU A 34 19.00 -6.34 -13.61
C GLU A 34 19.01 -5.28 -12.50
N LEU A 35 20.15 -5.12 -11.83
CA LEU A 35 20.36 -4.00 -10.90
C LEU A 35 20.24 -2.68 -11.68
N ASP A 36 19.64 -1.68 -11.04
CA ASP A 36 19.38 -0.36 -11.63
C ASP A 36 18.49 -0.35 -12.89
N MET A 37 17.80 -1.45 -13.17
CA MET A 37 16.80 -1.54 -14.23
C MET A 37 15.70 -0.48 -14.02
N LYS A 38 15.37 0.24 -15.10
CA LYS A 38 14.14 1.04 -15.14
C LYS A 38 12.94 0.11 -15.18
N PHE A 39 11.87 0.46 -14.45
CA PHE A 39 10.63 -0.30 -14.52
C PHE A 39 10.16 -0.51 -15.95
N ASP A 40 9.98 -1.77 -16.33
CA ASP A 40 9.48 -2.20 -17.62
C ASP A 40 8.17 -2.97 -17.41
N LYS A 41 7.07 -2.32 -17.79
CA LYS A 41 5.71 -2.86 -17.69
C LYS A 41 5.43 -4.02 -18.66
N SER A 42 6.33 -4.29 -19.61
CA SER A 42 6.19 -5.40 -20.55
C SER A 42 6.74 -6.73 -19.98
N LEU A 43 7.48 -6.67 -18.88
CA LEU A 43 8.00 -7.86 -18.24
C LEU A 43 6.84 -8.70 -17.67
N PRO A 44 6.82 -10.03 -17.90
CA PRO A 44 5.79 -10.93 -17.38
C PRO A 44 6.05 -11.25 -15.89
N ILE A 45 6.38 -10.23 -15.10
CA ILE A 45 6.79 -10.35 -13.71
C ILE A 45 5.76 -9.63 -12.87
N ALA A 46 5.09 -10.40 -12.00
CA ALA A 46 4.12 -9.83 -11.09
C ALA A 46 4.82 -8.93 -10.06
N ALA A 47 4.50 -7.63 -10.09
CA ALA A 47 5.14 -6.62 -9.28
C ALA A 47 4.16 -6.00 -8.28
N GLU A 48 4.68 -5.57 -7.14
CA GLU A 48 3.97 -4.82 -6.10
C GLU A 48 4.39 -3.35 -6.18
N ILE A 49 3.51 -2.44 -5.75
CA ILE A 49 3.79 -1.00 -5.75
C ILE A 49 3.64 -0.44 -4.33
N ASN A 50 4.70 0.16 -3.82
CA ASN A 50 4.68 0.96 -2.61
C ASN A 50 4.61 2.45 -2.98
N ILE A 51 3.58 3.13 -2.49
CA ILE A 51 3.31 4.54 -2.75
C ILE A 51 3.56 5.31 -1.45
N ARG A 52 4.49 6.27 -1.48
CA ARG A 52 4.80 7.13 -0.35
C ARG A 52 4.28 8.54 -0.59
N THR A 53 3.46 9.06 0.31
CA THR A 53 2.73 10.32 0.13
C THR A 53 2.58 11.10 1.44
N ASN A 54 2.23 12.38 1.35
CA ASN A 54 1.71 13.17 2.46
C ASN A 54 0.18 13.10 2.42
N ILE A 55 -0.39 12.14 3.14
CA ILE A 55 -1.85 12.09 3.28
C ILE A 55 -2.27 13.21 4.24
N LEU A 56 -3.24 14.02 3.80
CA LEU A 56 -3.81 15.12 4.59
C LEU A 56 -4.91 14.64 5.56
N ASP A 57 -5.58 13.53 5.24
CA ASP A 57 -6.67 12.93 6.04
C ASP A 57 -6.51 11.41 6.14
N THR A 58 -6.42 10.89 7.36
CA THR A 58 -6.15 9.47 7.66
C THR A 58 -7.40 8.60 7.73
N SER A 59 -8.56 9.12 7.32
CA SER A 59 -9.81 8.36 7.20
C SER A 59 -9.66 7.17 6.24
N MET A 60 -10.41 6.10 6.52
CA MET A 60 -10.41 4.91 5.66
C MET A 60 -10.98 5.24 4.27
N GLU A 61 -11.92 6.17 4.20
CA GLU A 61 -12.51 6.70 2.98
C GLU A 61 -11.45 7.35 2.08
N ASP A 62 -10.60 8.22 2.62
CA ASP A 62 -9.57 8.90 1.82
C ASP A 62 -8.44 7.96 1.42
N ILE A 63 -8.06 7.03 2.31
CA ILE A 63 -7.09 5.98 1.97
C ILE A 63 -7.63 5.08 0.86
N ALA A 64 -8.88 4.62 0.97
CA ALA A 64 -9.51 3.78 -0.05
C ALA A 64 -9.64 4.53 -1.38
N LYS A 65 -10.05 5.80 -1.34
CA LYS A 65 -10.14 6.67 -2.51
C LYS A 65 -8.77 6.82 -3.18
N PHE A 66 -7.73 7.12 -2.40
CA PHE A 66 -6.37 7.25 -2.91
C PHE A 66 -5.90 5.98 -3.62
N LEU A 67 -6.05 4.82 -2.98
CA LEU A 67 -5.66 3.53 -3.57
C LEU A 67 -6.45 3.22 -4.84
N THR A 68 -7.75 3.52 -4.85
CA THR A 68 -8.62 3.35 -6.02
C THR A 68 -8.19 4.24 -7.18
N ASP A 69 -7.89 5.50 -6.90
CA ASP A 69 -7.47 6.47 -7.91
C ASP A 69 -6.08 6.10 -8.47
N ALA A 70 -5.15 5.72 -7.60
CA ALA A 70 -3.83 5.24 -8.02
C ALA A 70 -3.92 3.98 -8.89
N HIS A 71 -4.78 3.04 -8.53
CA HIS A 71 -5.04 1.84 -9.30
C HIS A 71 -5.57 2.15 -10.71
N LYS A 72 -6.58 3.02 -10.81
CA LYS A 72 -7.11 3.49 -12.11
C LYS A 72 -6.03 4.17 -12.95
N ALA A 73 -5.25 5.05 -12.34
CA ALA A 73 -4.18 5.77 -13.02
C ALA A 73 -3.11 4.79 -13.58
N PHE A 74 -2.76 3.76 -12.81
CA PHE A 74 -1.82 2.74 -13.28
C PHE A 74 -2.39 1.90 -14.42
N ILE A 75 -3.64 1.42 -14.33
CA ILE A 75 -4.29 0.68 -15.42
C ILE A 75 -4.36 1.52 -16.70
N ASN A 76 -4.76 2.79 -16.60
CA ASN A 76 -4.84 3.71 -17.74
C ASN A 76 -3.49 3.91 -18.44
N ASN A 77 -2.38 3.68 -17.72
CA ASN A 77 -1.03 3.76 -18.24
C ASN A 77 -0.41 2.39 -18.57
N GLY A 78 -1.21 1.32 -18.51
CA GLY A 78 -0.80 -0.06 -18.79
C GLY A 78 0.15 -0.66 -17.74
N CYS A 79 0.11 -0.15 -16.51
CA CYS A 79 0.86 -0.68 -15.38
C CYS A 79 -0.07 -1.56 -14.54
N TYR A 80 0.27 -2.83 -14.39
CA TYR A 80 -0.52 -3.80 -13.63
C TYR A 80 0.28 -4.29 -12.43
N PHE A 81 -0.23 -4.05 -11.22
CA PHE A 81 0.42 -4.45 -9.97
C PHE A 81 -0.44 -5.49 -9.25
N LYS A 82 0.20 -6.52 -8.68
CA LYS A 82 -0.49 -7.58 -7.93
C LYS A 82 -0.92 -7.14 -6.53
N LYS A 83 -0.22 -6.15 -5.96
CA LYS A 83 -0.48 -5.59 -4.64
C LYS A 83 -0.08 -4.12 -4.56
N TYR A 84 -0.77 -3.42 -3.67
CA TYR A 84 -0.59 -2.03 -3.34
C TYR A 84 -0.22 -1.90 -1.87
N GLU A 85 0.79 -1.08 -1.62
CA GLU A 85 1.21 -0.63 -0.31
C GLU A 85 1.19 0.90 -0.29
N LEU A 86 0.79 1.46 0.84
CA LEU A 86 0.73 2.89 1.09
C LEU A 86 1.51 3.21 2.36
N SER A 87 2.39 4.19 2.28
CA SER A 87 3.07 4.72 3.45
C SER A 87 2.94 6.24 3.48
N ALA A 88 2.32 6.77 4.51
CA ALA A 88 2.20 8.21 4.71
C ALA A 88 2.78 8.64 6.05
N ASP A 89 3.42 9.80 6.03
CA ASP A 89 4.02 10.41 7.21
C ASP A 89 3.77 11.91 7.11
N ASN A 90 2.83 12.38 7.92
CA ASN A 90 2.42 13.78 7.98
C ASN A 90 2.18 14.18 9.44
N ASP A 91 2.76 15.32 9.85
CA ASP A 91 2.58 15.93 11.18
C ASP A 91 2.69 14.95 12.36
N GLY A 92 3.61 13.99 12.30
CA GLY A 92 3.84 13.01 13.37
C GLY A 92 2.93 11.77 13.30
N ILE A 93 1.96 11.72 12.39
CA ILE A 93 1.11 10.55 12.15
C ILE A 93 1.74 9.69 11.05
N LEU A 94 2.07 8.45 11.42
CA LEU A 94 2.52 7.40 10.49
C LEU A 94 1.32 6.52 10.11
N VAL A 95 1.06 6.41 8.81
CA VAL A 95 0.08 5.47 8.23
C VAL A 95 0.82 4.46 7.37
N MET A 96 0.55 3.18 7.57
CA MET A 96 1.00 2.10 6.71
C MET A 96 -0.20 1.21 6.36
N VAL A 97 -0.38 0.96 5.07
CA VAL A 97 -1.36 -0.01 4.57
C VAL A 97 -0.63 -0.97 3.66
N ASP A 98 -0.71 -2.27 3.93
CA ASP A 98 -0.06 -3.29 3.13
C ASP A 98 -1.05 -4.37 2.70
N GLY A 99 -0.73 -5.05 1.59
CA GLY A 99 -1.43 -6.26 1.18
C GLY A 99 -2.72 -6.08 0.39
N VAL A 100 -3.08 -4.85 0.00
CA VAL A 100 -4.27 -4.55 -0.81
C VAL A 100 -4.08 -5.06 -2.24
N THR A 101 -5.02 -5.83 -2.78
CA THR A 101 -4.95 -6.35 -4.16
C THR A 101 -5.91 -5.60 -5.09
N PRO A 102 -5.73 -5.69 -6.43
CA PRO A 102 -6.71 -5.18 -7.39
C PRO A 102 -8.14 -5.63 -7.11
N GLU A 103 -8.34 -6.91 -6.73
CA GLU A 103 -9.68 -7.44 -6.46
C GLU A 103 -10.37 -6.73 -5.29
N ASP A 104 -9.61 -6.33 -4.26
CA ASP A 104 -10.15 -5.56 -3.14
C ASP A 104 -10.61 -4.17 -3.58
N ILE A 105 -9.80 -3.52 -4.41
CA ILE A 105 -10.06 -2.18 -4.92
C ILE A 105 -11.29 -2.21 -5.84
N GLU A 106 -11.35 -3.20 -6.73
CA GLU A 106 -12.42 -3.37 -7.72
C GLU A 106 -13.73 -3.89 -7.10
N SER A 107 -13.68 -4.51 -5.91
CA SER A 107 -14.87 -5.00 -5.21
C SER A 107 -15.85 -3.89 -4.82
N GLY A 108 -15.36 -2.64 -4.68
CA GLY A 108 -16.13 -1.52 -4.14
C GLY A 108 -16.29 -1.54 -2.61
N ASP A 109 -15.73 -2.54 -1.92
CA ASP A 109 -15.84 -2.73 -0.46
C ASP A 109 -14.56 -2.33 0.30
N LEU A 110 -13.62 -1.65 -0.37
CA LEU A 110 -12.28 -1.39 0.15
C LEU A 110 -12.28 -0.65 1.50
N VAL A 111 -13.20 0.30 1.70
CA VAL A 111 -13.32 1.03 2.98
C VAL A 111 -13.59 0.06 4.14
N ASN A 112 -14.53 -0.87 3.96
CA ASN A 112 -14.87 -1.84 5.00
C ASN A 112 -13.74 -2.85 5.23
N LEU A 113 -13.02 -3.24 4.18
CA LEU A 113 -11.86 -4.12 4.28
C LEU A 113 -10.72 -3.46 5.07
N LEU A 114 -10.43 -2.19 4.81
CA LEU A 114 -9.42 -1.43 5.55
C LEU A 114 -9.83 -1.23 7.01
N GLN A 115 -11.10 -0.92 7.27
CA GLN A 115 -11.61 -0.74 8.63
C GLN A 115 -11.49 -2.05 9.44
N LYS A 116 -11.88 -3.20 8.87
CA LYS A 116 -11.72 -4.50 9.53
C LYS A 116 -10.25 -4.81 9.86
N ALA A 117 -9.35 -4.52 8.92
CA ALA A 117 -7.91 -4.74 9.12
C ALA A 117 -7.33 -3.86 10.23
N LYS A 118 -7.81 -2.61 10.35
CA LYS A 118 -7.44 -1.71 11.44
C LYS A 118 -7.97 -2.23 12.79
N ASP A 119 -9.25 -2.57 12.86
CA ASP A 119 -9.91 -3.05 14.08
C ASP A 119 -9.25 -4.35 14.58
N TYR A 120 -8.88 -5.24 13.65
CA TYR A 120 -8.19 -6.48 13.97
C TYR A 120 -6.79 -6.25 14.56
N GLU A 121 -6.04 -5.26 14.07
CA GLU A 121 -4.74 -4.93 14.64
C GLU A 121 -4.87 -4.37 16.07
N ASP A 122 -5.85 -3.50 16.31
CA ASP A 122 -6.16 -2.97 17.64
C ASP A 122 -6.55 -4.11 18.61
N ASP A 123 -7.35 -5.08 18.14
CA ASP A 123 -7.71 -6.27 18.89
C ASP A 123 -6.50 -7.15 19.22
N ILE A 124 -5.55 -7.35 18.30
CA ILE A 124 -4.29 -8.08 18.59
C ILE A 124 -3.46 -7.34 19.64
N VAL A 125 -3.37 -6.01 19.56
CA VAL A 125 -2.61 -5.22 20.54
C VAL A 125 -3.23 -5.36 21.93
N ALA A 126 -4.56 -5.37 22.03
CA ALA A 126 -5.28 -5.65 23.28
C ALA A 126 -5.11 -7.12 23.76
N GLU A 127 -5.25 -8.11 22.86
CA GLU A 127 -5.11 -9.55 23.20
C GLU A 127 -3.66 -9.95 23.52
N LYS A 128 -2.64 -9.20 23.11
CA LYS A 128 -1.25 -9.44 23.58
C LYS A 128 -1.09 -9.24 25.09
N GLU A 129 -2.07 -8.62 25.77
CA GLU A 129 -2.17 -8.58 27.24
C GLU A 129 -2.93 -9.79 27.84
N SER A 130 -3.64 -10.57 27.01
CA SER A 130 -4.35 -11.80 27.41
C SER A 130 -4.59 -12.75 26.22
N GLU A 131 -3.70 -13.74 26.05
CA GLU A 131 -3.77 -14.92 25.15
C GLU A 131 -4.14 -14.70 23.66
N LYS A 132 -3.18 -14.97 22.75
CA LYS A 132 -3.29 -14.75 21.29
C LYS A 132 -4.19 -15.74 20.56
N LYS A 133 -5.05 -15.24 19.65
CA LYS A 133 -5.56 -16.00 18.49
C LYS A 133 -4.77 -15.70 17.22
N ASP A 134 -4.51 -16.73 16.43
CA ASP A 134 -3.70 -16.69 15.21
C ASP A 134 -4.62 -16.52 13.97
N TYR A 135 -5.10 -15.30 13.72
CA TYR A 135 -5.70 -14.94 12.44
C TYR A 135 -4.71 -14.06 11.69
N LYS A 136 -4.21 -14.52 10.56
CA LYS A 136 -3.34 -13.70 9.71
C LYS A 136 -4.21 -13.03 8.66
N GLU A 137 -4.70 -11.82 8.95
CA GLU A 137 -5.36 -11.02 7.93
C GLU A 137 -4.39 -10.66 6.81
N ARG A 138 -4.91 -10.59 5.59
CA ARG A 138 -4.13 -10.34 4.38
C ARG A 138 -3.80 -8.87 4.18
N ILE A 139 -4.72 -7.98 4.57
CA ILE A 139 -4.52 -6.53 4.60
C ILE A 139 -4.10 -6.16 6.02
N THR A 140 -3.15 -5.25 6.15
CA THR A 140 -2.76 -4.68 7.45
C THR A 140 -2.86 -3.17 7.38
N VAL A 141 -3.42 -2.54 8.40
CA VAL A 141 -3.60 -1.08 8.49
C VAL A 141 -3.07 -0.59 9.83
N PHE A 142 -1.90 0.02 9.80
CA PHE A 142 -1.25 0.58 10.97
C PHE A 142 -1.32 2.11 10.93
N ILE A 143 -1.90 2.71 11.97
CA ILE A 143 -1.93 4.16 12.16
C ILE A 143 -1.35 4.48 13.54
N LYS A 144 -0.33 5.33 13.59
CA LYS A 144 0.30 5.75 14.83
C LYS A 144 0.53 7.24 14.87
N ASP A 145 -0.02 7.88 15.89
CA ASP A 145 0.29 9.26 16.24
C ASP A 145 1.53 9.30 17.16
N ASN A 146 2.64 9.81 16.63
CA ASN A 146 3.90 9.96 17.38
C ASN A 146 3.94 11.23 18.25
N ASN A 147 2.96 12.13 18.16
CA ASN A 147 2.85 13.31 19.02
C ASN A 147 2.25 12.98 20.39
N SER A 148 1.59 11.83 20.53
CA SER A 148 0.97 11.36 21.78
C SER A 148 1.98 10.97 22.88
N LYS A 149 3.30 11.07 22.64
CA LYS A 149 4.32 10.86 23.66
C LYS A 149 4.70 12.18 24.32
N GLY A 150 3.78 12.72 25.12
CA GLY A 150 4.00 13.98 25.82
C GLY A 150 2.89 14.36 26.78
N GLU A 151 2.49 13.47 27.70
CA GLU A 151 1.85 13.83 28.97
C GLU A 151 2.38 12.96 30.11
#